data_AF-A0AAN7QCM7-F1
#
_entry.id   AF-A0AAN7QCM7-F1
#
_cell.length_a   1.000
_cell.length_b   1.000
_cell.length_c   1.000
_cell.angle_alpha   90.00
_cell.angle_beta   90.00
_cell.angle_gamma   90.00
#
_symmetry.space_group_name_H-M   'P 1'
#
loop_
_entity.id
_entity.type
_entity.pdbx_description
1 polymer ?
#
loop_
_entity_poly.entity_id
_entity_poly.type
_entity_poly.pdbx_seq_one_letter_code
_entity_poly.pdbx_strand_id
1 'polypeptide(L)'
;MYTTTMRTAFVLLILSVLIVTGKSAPTFELFECRSGQEFISNECNQCYCLNNGELVCQIQECVNKKFKNLENCRTGTVWRNNCNKCWCINSGTICTNNRCF
;
A
#
# COMPACT_ATOMS: atom_id res chain seq x y z
N MET A 1 47.37 -8.85 29.11
CA MET A 1 46.34 -7.78 29.13
C MET A 1 45.87 -7.49 27.70
N TYR A 2 45.09 -8.39 27.07
CA TYR A 2 44.63 -8.20 25.67
C TYR A 2 43.16 -8.62 25.44
N THR A 3 42.51 -9.14 26.48
CA THR A 3 41.18 -9.78 26.36
C THR A 3 40.01 -8.80 26.46
N THR A 4 40.20 -7.62 27.07
CA THR A 4 39.12 -6.62 27.28
C THR A 4 38.88 -5.74 26.05
N THR A 5 39.93 -5.40 25.31
CA THR A 5 39.88 -4.52 24.13
C THR A 5 39.23 -5.20 22.92
N MET A 6 39.48 -6.51 22.72
CA MET A 6 38.84 -7.29 21.65
C MET A 6 37.34 -7.49 21.88
N ARG A 7 36.91 -7.70 23.14
CA ARG A 7 35.48 -7.89 23.49
C ARG A 7 34.66 -6.62 23.28
N THR A 8 35.21 -5.48 23.66
CA THR A 8 34.55 -4.18 23.47
C THR A 8 34.44 -3.78 22.00
N ALA A 9 35.47 -4.04 21.18
CA ALA A 9 35.42 -3.82 19.73
C ALA A 9 34.39 -4.72 19.01
N PHE A 10 34.30 -5.99 19.40
CA PHE A 10 33.26 -6.90 18.89
C PHE A 10 31.85 -6.44 19.26
N VAL A 11 31.66 -5.95 20.50
CA VAL A 11 30.38 -5.43 20.98
C VAL A 11 29.97 -4.14 20.25
N LEU A 12 30.90 -3.31 19.80
CA LEU A 12 30.54 -2.12 19.01
C LEU A 12 30.19 -2.47 17.56
N LEU A 13 30.88 -3.46 16.97
CA LEU A 13 30.60 -3.93 15.61
C LEU A 13 29.21 -4.55 15.48
N ILE A 14 28.79 -5.45 16.37
CA ILE A 14 27.44 -6.07 16.24
C ILE A 14 26.30 -5.07 16.52
N LEU A 15 26.52 -4.06 17.37
CA LEU A 15 25.56 -2.99 17.63
C LEU A 15 25.38 -2.13 16.37
N SER A 16 26.47 -1.82 15.66
CA SER A 16 26.41 -1.10 14.39
C SER A 16 25.67 -1.90 13.31
N VAL A 17 25.84 -3.23 13.26
CA VAL A 17 25.17 -4.10 12.29
C VAL A 17 23.66 -4.18 12.53
N LEU A 18 23.20 -4.23 13.78
CA LEU A 18 21.77 -4.26 14.13
C LEU A 18 21.02 -2.99 13.74
N ILE A 19 21.68 -1.83 13.82
CA ILE A 19 21.09 -0.52 13.46
C ILE A 19 20.95 -0.39 11.94
N VAL A 20 21.87 -0.97 11.16
CA VAL A 20 21.86 -0.90 9.69
C VAL A 20 20.76 -1.76 9.05
N THR A 21 20.28 -2.80 9.74
CA THR A 21 19.23 -3.70 9.20
C THR A 21 17.79 -3.28 9.53
N GLY A 22 17.54 -2.02 9.87
CA GLY A 22 16.21 -1.47 10.10
C GLY A 22 15.31 -1.57 8.86
N LYS A 23 14.76 -2.76 8.58
CA LYS A 23 13.69 -2.95 7.60
C LYS A 23 12.46 -2.26 8.18
N SER A 24 12.20 -1.03 7.72
CA SER A 24 10.95 -0.32 8.00
C SER A 24 9.79 -1.25 7.68
N ALA A 25 8.96 -1.54 8.70
CA ALA A 25 7.77 -2.37 8.52
C ALA A 25 6.90 -1.78 7.40
N PRO A 26 6.23 -2.62 6.59
CA PRO A 26 5.29 -2.12 5.59
C PRO A 26 4.21 -1.30 6.31
N THR A 27 4.05 -0.03 5.92
CA THR A 27 3.01 0.84 6.44
C THR A 27 1.66 0.28 6.02
N PHE A 28 0.93 -0.28 6.98
CA PHE A 28 -0.44 -0.75 6.80
C PHE A 28 -1.36 0.47 6.92
N GLU A 29 -1.98 0.86 5.82
CA GLU A 29 -2.93 1.96 5.78
C GLU A 29 -4.27 1.44 5.24
N LEU A 30 -5.32 1.61 6.03
CA LEU A 30 -6.67 1.20 5.65
C LEU A 30 -7.29 2.22 4.69
N PHE A 31 -8.01 1.71 3.71
CA PHE A 31 -8.83 2.54 2.83
C PHE A 31 -9.97 3.19 3.65
N GLU A 32 -10.12 4.51 3.52
CA GLU A 32 -11.21 5.28 4.09
C GLU A 32 -12.04 5.91 2.96
N CYS A 33 -13.33 5.61 2.93
CA CYS A 33 -14.25 6.18 1.94
C CYS A 33 -14.67 7.59 2.36
N ARG A 34 -14.25 8.62 1.63
CA ARG A 34 -14.61 10.02 1.89
C ARG A 34 -15.55 10.57 0.82
N SER A 35 -16.70 11.11 1.24
CA SER A 35 -17.67 11.76 0.35
C SER A 35 -17.04 12.93 -0.41
N GLY A 36 -17.39 13.09 -1.69
CA GLY A 36 -16.86 14.13 -2.58
C GLY A 36 -15.57 13.77 -3.34
N GLN A 37 -15.01 12.57 -3.13
CA GLN A 37 -13.89 12.06 -3.93
C GLN A 37 -14.33 10.90 -4.82
N GLU A 38 -13.87 10.89 -6.07
CA GLU A 38 -14.08 9.78 -7.00
C GLU A 38 -12.95 8.75 -6.89
N PHE A 39 -13.34 7.49 -7.02
CA PHE A 39 -12.43 6.35 -6.95
C PHE A 39 -12.60 5.43 -8.15
N ILE A 40 -11.56 4.68 -8.46
CA ILE A 40 -11.60 3.59 -9.43
C ILE A 40 -11.24 2.29 -8.71
N SER A 41 -12.12 1.30 -8.82
CA SER A 41 -11.85 -0.06 -8.38
C SER A 41 -11.25 -0.88 -9.51
N ASN A 42 -10.21 -1.63 -9.17
CA ASN A 42 -9.56 -2.58 -10.06
C ASN A 42 -9.24 -1.94 -11.41
N GLU A 43 -8.72 -0.71 -11.41
CA GLU A 43 -8.34 0.05 -12.61
C GLU A 43 -9.44 0.21 -13.68
N CYS A 44 -10.71 0.01 -13.34
CA CYS A 44 -11.82 0.07 -14.29
C CYS A 44 -13.10 0.66 -13.71
N ASN A 45 -13.65 0.03 -12.67
CA ASN A 45 -15.00 0.34 -12.20
C ASN A 45 -14.99 1.69 -11.48
N GLN A 46 -15.85 2.61 -11.89
CA GLN A 46 -16.01 3.89 -11.21
C GLN A 46 -16.73 3.69 -9.88
N CYS A 47 -16.23 4.32 -8.83
CA CYS A 47 -16.79 4.20 -7.49
C CYS A 47 -16.93 5.57 -6.81
N TYR A 48 -17.92 5.67 -5.93
CA TYR A 48 -18.18 6.85 -5.12
C TYR A 48 -18.50 6.46 -3.68
N CYS A 49 -18.24 7.38 -2.76
CA CYS A 49 -18.56 7.19 -1.35
C CYS A 49 -19.91 7.81 -1.03
N LEU A 50 -20.78 7.03 -0.40
CA LEU A 50 -22.01 7.50 0.21
C LEU A 50 -21.71 8.25 1.52
N ASN A 51 -22.67 9.03 2.01
CA ASN A 51 -22.52 9.81 3.25
C ASN A 51 -22.33 8.95 4.50
N ASN A 52 -22.72 7.66 4.46
CA ASN A 52 -22.51 6.68 5.52
C ASN A 52 -21.10 6.03 5.46
N GLY A 53 -20.24 6.44 4.52
CA GLY A 53 -18.90 5.86 4.34
C GLY A 53 -18.88 4.57 3.51
N GLU A 54 -20.00 4.16 2.94
CA GLU A 54 -20.08 2.99 2.06
C GLU A 54 -19.55 3.32 0.66
N LEU A 55 -18.72 2.42 0.11
CA LEU A 55 -18.20 2.51 -1.25
C LEU A 55 -19.15 1.77 -2.21
N VAL A 56 -19.66 2.48 -3.21
CA VAL A 56 -20.49 1.90 -4.27
C VAL A 56 -19.78 2.03 -5.60
N CYS A 57 -19.69 0.93 -6.36
CA CYS A 57 -19.01 0.89 -7.65
C CYS A 57 -19.97 0.49 -8.77
N GLN A 58 -19.92 1.21 -9.88
CA GLN A 58 -20.58 0.82 -11.11
C GLN A 58 -19.72 -0.20 -11.85
N ILE A 59 -20.25 -1.42 -12.01
CA ILE A 59 -19.57 -2.48 -12.76
C ILE A 59 -19.64 -2.17 -14.25
N GLN A 60 -18.49 -2.18 -14.92
CA GLN A 60 -18.37 -1.93 -16.36
C GLN A 60 -17.79 -3.16 -17.09
N GLU A 61 -17.99 -3.22 -18.42
CA GLU A 61 -17.32 -4.21 -19.26
C GLU A 61 -15.85 -3.82 -19.46
N CYS A 62 -15.01 -4.28 -18.54
CA CYS A 62 -13.60 -3.95 -18.55
C CYS A 62 -12.84 -4.73 -19.64
N VAL A 63 -12.45 -4.04 -20.72
CA VAL A 63 -11.94 -4.62 -21.98
C VAL A 63 -10.63 -5.43 -21.82
N ASN A 64 -9.85 -5.19 -20.77
CA ASN A 64 -8.59 -5.89 -20.51
C ASN A 64 -8.75 -7.01 -19.49
N LYS A 65 -8.92 -8.27 -19.91
CA LYS A 65 -8.98 -9.47 -19.02
C LYS A 65 -7.81 -9.62 -18.02
N LYS A 66 -6.77 -8.78 -18.07
CA LYS A 66 -5.79 -8.59 -16.98
C LYS A 66 -6.43 -8.19 -15.64
N PHE A 67 -7.68 -7.71 -15.62
CA PHE A 67 -8.46 -7.53 -14.38
C PHE A 67 -8.58 -8.80 -13.52
N LYS A 68 -8.44 -9.99 -14.13
CA LYS A 68 -8.39 -11.26 -13.37
C LYS A 68 -7.15 -11.44 -12.50
N ASN A 69 -6.06 -10.70 -12.73
CA ASN A 69 -4.83 -10.82 -11.95
C ASN A 69 -4.71 -9.82 -10.79
N LEU A 70 -5.70 -8.96 -10.55
CA LEU A 70 -5.76 -8.13 -9.34
C LEU A 70 -6.07 -8.94 -8.06
N GLU A 71 -6.23 -10.26 -8.19
CA GLU A 71 -6.47 -11.20 -7.10
C GLU A 71 -5.39 -11.21 -5.99
N ASN A 72 -4.23 -10.55 -6.11
CA ASN A 72 -3.19 -10.69 -5.09
C ASN A 72 -2.34 -9.43 -4.82
N CYS A 73 -2.95 -8.27 -4.61
CA CYS A 73 -2.25 -7.29 -3.76
C CYS A 73 -2.35 -7.75 -2.29
N ARG A 74 -1.39 -7.35 -1.45
CA ARG A 74 -1.44 -7.70 -0.03
C ARG A 74 -2.37 -6.72 0.69
N THR A 75 -3.50 -7.18 1.25
CA THR A 75 -4.45 -6.31 1.97
C THR A 75 -3.74 -5.35 2.93
N GLY A 76 -4.12 -4.08 2.84
CA GLY A 76 -3.58 -2.97 3.62
C GLY A 76 -2.25 -2.42 3.12
N THR A 77 -1.68 -2.97 2.03
CA THR A 77 -0.62 -2.25 1.31
C THR A 77 -1.19 -1.05 0.58
N VAL A 78 -0.38 0.01 0.55
CA VAL A 78 -0.66 1.23 -0.19
C VAL A 78 0.50 1.54 -1.13
N TRP A 79 0.18 1.97 -2.34
CA TRP A 79 1.17 2.37 -3.33
C TRP A 79 0.65 3.56 -4.13
N ARG A 80 1.55 4.16 -4.92
CA ARG A 80 1.19 5.15 -5.94
C ARG A 80 1.16 4.48 -7.30
N ASN A 81 0.07 4.68 -8.03
CA ASN A 81 -0.03 4.37 -9.45
C ASN A 81 -0.14 5.69 -10.21
N ASN A 82 0.96 6.12 -10.82
CA ASN A 82 1.11 7.50 -11.31
C ASN A 82 0.84 8.52 -10.17
N CYS A 83 -0.03 9.51 -10.39
CA CYS A 83 -0.43 10.47 -9.37
C CYS A 83 -1.51 9.94 -8.41
N ASN A 84 -2.07 8.75 -8.67
CA ASN A 84 -3.13 8.18 -7.89
C ASN A 84 -2.61 7.39 -6.71
N LYS A 85 -3.26 7.56 -5.55
CA LYS A 85 -3.01 6.75 -4.36
C LYS A 85 -3.93 5.54 -4.41
N CYS A 86 -3.37 4.35 -4.20
CA CYS A 86 -4.07 3.09 -4.29
C CYS A 86 -3.95 2.30 -2.99
N TRP A 87 -5.04 1.65 -2.59
CA TRP A 87 -5.14 0.77 -1.44
C TRP A 87 -5.50 -0.63 -1.89
N CYS A 88 -4.86 -1.61 -1.29
CA CYS A 88 -5.28 -3.00 -1.41
C CYS A 88 -6.31 -3.33 -0.33
N ILE A 89 -7.48 -3.76 -0.74
CA ILE A 89 -8.56 -4.21 0.12
C ILE A 89 -8.92 -5.66 -0.21
N ASN A 90 -9.80 -6.27 0.59
CA ASN A 90 -10.16 -7.69 0.42
C ASN A 90 -10.73 -8.04 -0.96
N SER A 91 -11.36 -7.08 -1.65
CA SER A 91 -11.97 -7.26 -2.97
C SER A 91 -11.09 -6.80 -4.14
N GLY A 92 -9.82 -6.46 -3.90
CA GLY A 92 -8.87 -6.00 -4.91
C GLY A 92 -8.32 -4.63 -4.58
N THR A 93 -8.32 -3.72 -5.54
CA THR A 93 -7.70 -2.40 -5.40
C THR A 93 -8.70 -1.28 -5.54
N ILE A 94 -8.54 -0.25 -4.71
CA ILE A 94 -9.24 1.02 -4.83
C ILE A 94 -8.18 2.11 -5.01
N CYS A 95 -8.34 2.94 -6.03
CA CYS A 95 -7.45 4.07 -6.29
C CYS A 95 -8.24 5.37 -6.33
N THR A 96 -7.61 6.48 -5.97
CA THR A 96 -8.12 7.81 -6.31
C THR A 96 -8.27 7.94 -7.82
N ASN A 97 -9.22 8.74 -8.30
CA ASN A 97 -9.44 9.01 -9.72
C ASN A 97 -8.95 10.42 -10.12
N ASN A 98 -7.71 10.75 -9.82
CA ASN A 98 -7.13 12.03 -10.23
C ASN A 98 -6.69 11.96 -11.68
N ARG A 99 -6.92 13.06 -12.42
CA ARG A 99 -6.31 13.29 -13.73
C ARG A 99 -4.84 13.62 -13.54
N CYS A 100 -3.97 12.71 -13.97
CA CYS A 100 -2.52 12.92 -13.95
C CYS A 100 -2.09 13.67 -15.23
N PHE A 101 -1.05 14.51 -15.12
CA PHE A 101 -0.44 15.26 -16.23
C PHE A 101 0.98 14.79 -16.49
#